data_AF-A0A7C5NTT2-F1
#
_entry.id   AF-A0A7C5NTT2-F1
#
_cell.length_a   1.000
_cell.length_b   1.000
_cell.length_c   1.000
_cell.angle_alpha   90.00
_cell.angle_beta   90.00
_cell.angle_gamma   90.00
#
_symmetry.space_group_name_H-M   'P 1'
#
loop_
_entity.id
_entity.type
_entity.pdbx_description
1 polymer ?
#
loop_
_entity_poly.entity_id
_entity_poly.type
_entity_poly.pdbx_seq_one_letter_code
_entity_poly.pdbx_strand_id
1 'polypeptide(L)'
;EGRDIKSLVGEIQEKLDKKLELPTGYYLRYGGAFENLERASKRLTLVVPLALALIFILVFFAVKSLKQTLMIYVAIPFAAVGGIFALYFRDMPFSISAGVGFIVLFGVAVLNGLVLISGFNEMKKEGKFHINDIIKKGSIRRIRPILLTASTDILGFLPMAISTSAGAEVQRPLATVVIGGMLTSTILTLIVLPVLYKFVESEKNRRIKTPKLSLVLSSFFVVLLSFIFSQNITAQSIPLSKAIERAKENFPALKLANLEIEKQKALEKTLYELGNTSVYTGNEELGNNSSGVRTLVGLDQPDINIFGIKPKRELLNSQKQRAINGRNLTEKSLIRDVSIAWYNAVYAKKQLQLFEELDTIYADFERSAQLRYKTEASSRIEFLSAAAKHKELLLNLKRAKNDYYSTLVYLNKFLLYPEVMEVSPENEEENLFDSFLDNDMLLNNPELNYFYQNIDVARSKWKYEKSNFLPKLNLGYKWQSIEGSASYHGWEAGISFPLPFLSQKGKTRASEIDINIANQQFKQKELEIKTMYNREIKRYYTLKDVLNYYEQEALPLAEEQIKAANLEYHVGNIDYVQYIQNIDAAIRVRQEFLNQEIEYYILNAQLKYLTGK
;
A
#
# COMPACT_ATOMS: atom_id res chain seq x y z
N GLU A 1 -1.09 -17.10 23.16
CA GLU A 1 -2.33 -16.57 23.75
C GLU A 1 -2.20 -15.05 23.84
N GLY A 2 -3.26 -14.29 23.54
CA GLY A 2 -3.25 -12.82 23.53
C GLY A 2 -3.06 -12.13 22.17
N ARG A 3 -3.02 -12.87 21.05
CA ARG A 3 -2.91 -12.26 19.70
C ARG A 3 -4.30 -11.91 19.17
N ASP A 4 -4.44 -10.69 18.65
CA ASP A 4 -5.65 -10.19 18.01
C ASP A 4 -6.08 -11.10 16.84
N ILE A 5 -7.37 -11.43 16.76
CA ILE A 5 -7.93 -12.38 15.79
C ILE A 5 -7.70 -11.88 14.37
N LYS A 6 -7.82 -10.58 14.12
CA LYS A 6 -7.59 -9.98 12.80
C LYS A 6 -6.11 -10.10 12.41
N SER A 7 -5.21 -9.81 13.34
CA SER A 7 -3.77 -9.90 13.14
C SER A 7 -3.29 -11.34 12.92
N LEU A 8 -3.85 -12.31 13.67
CA LEU A 8 -3.54 -13.73 13.53
C LEU A 8 -4.03 -14.27 12.18
N VAL A 9 -5.26 -13.95 11.78
CA VAL A 9 -5.80 -14.37 10.49
C VAL A 9 -5.03 -13.74 9.34
N GLY A 10 -4.61 -12.48 9.46
CA GLY A 10 -3.74 -11.82 8.48
C GLY A 10 -2.38 -12.51 8.32
N GLU A 11 -1.76 -12.94 9.42
CA GLU A 11 -0.51 -13.71 9.35
C GLU A 11 -0.72 -15.13 8.79
N ILE A 12 -1.84 -15.77 9.14
CA ILE A 12 -2.21 -17.09 8.59
C ILE A 12 -2.46 -16.98 7.08
N GLN A 13 -3.13 -15.92 6.62
CA GLN A 13 -3.28 -15.60 5.20
C GLN A 13 -1.91 -15.48 4.53
N GLU A 14 -1.04 -14.63 5.07
CA GLU A 14 0.29 -14.40 4.51
C GLU A 14 1.16 -15.68 4.46
N LYS A 15 1.06 -16.55 5.48
CA LYS A 15 1.81 -17.81 5.52
C LYS A 15 1.23 -18.89 4.63
N LEU A 16 -0.11 -19.01 4.55
CA LEU A 16 -0.77 -20.01 3.72
C LEU A 16 -0.63 -19.66 2.23
N ASP A 17 -0.75 -18.39 1.87
CA ASP A 17 -0.54 -17.92 0.49
C ASP A 17 0.91 -18.16 0.01
N LYS A 18 1.89 -18.17 0.92
CA LYS A 18 3.30 -18.43 0.59
C LYS A 18 3.68 -19.91 0.55
N LYS A 19 2.90 -20.81 1.16
CA LYS A 19 3.31 -22.21 1.38
C LYS A 19 2.33 -23.25 0.86
N LEU A 20 1.10 -22.85 0.53
CA LEU A 20 0.04 -23.77 0.14
C LEU A 20 -0.38 -23.51 -1.30
N GLU A 21 0.06 -24.37 -2.22
CA GLU A 21 -0.45 -24.40 -3.59
C GLU A 21 -1.77 -25.19 -3.61
N LEU A 22 -2.89 -24.48 -3.74
CA LEU A 22 -4.20 -25.11 -3.83
C LEU A 22 -4.50 -25.51 -5.28
N PRO A 23 -5.08 -26.70 -5.52
CA PRO A 23 -5.57 -27.09 -6.84
C PRO A 23 -6.60 -26.09 -7.37
N THR A 24 -6.63 -25.91 -8.70
CA THR A 24 -7.59 -25.01 -9.38
C THR A 24 -9.03 -25.30 -8.94
N GLY A 25 -9.71 -24.28 -8.42
CA GLY A 25 -11.10 -24.35 -7.94
C GLY A 25 -11.27 -24.38 -6.42
N TYR A 26 -10.20 -24.56 -5.65
CA TYR A 26 -10.23 -24.50 -4.18
C TYR A 26 -9.79 -23.12 -3.68
N TYR A 27 -10.55 -22.54 -2.75
CA TYR A 27 -10.22 -21.28 -2.09
C TYR A 27 -10.30 -21.42 -0.57
N LEU A 28 -9.42 -20.73 0.12
CA LEU A 28 -9.44 -20.64 1.58
C LEU A 28 -10.45 -19.59 2.01
N ARG A 29 -11.47 -20.01 2.74
CA ARG A 29 -12.38 -19.10 3.44
C ARG A 29 -12.15 -19.22 4.94
N TYR A 30 -11.85 -18.10 5.58
CA TYR A 30 -11.68 -18.03 7.02
C TYR A 30 -13.06 -17.86 7.68
N GLY A 31 -13.61 -18.97 8.16
CA GLY A 31 -14.87 -19.00 8.91
C GLY A 31 -14.70 -18.76 10.41
N GLY A 32 -15.80 -18.86 11.15
CA GLY A 32 -15.79 -18.82 12.62
C GLY A 32 -15.64 -17.41 13.19
N ALA A 33 -14.72 -17.23 14.15
CA ALA A 33 -14.58 -15.99 14.91
C ALA A 33 -14.19 -14.76 14.05
N PHE A 34 -13.41 -14.96 12.98
CA PHE A 34 -13.02 -13.88 12.07
C PHE A 34 -14.18 -13.39 11.20
N GLU A 35 -14.97 -14.30 10.63
CA GLU A 35 -16.20 -13.95 9.89
C GLU A 35 -17.21 -13.22 10.80
N ASN A 36 -17.33 -13.65 12.06
CA ASN A 36 -18.16 -12.96 13.05
C ASN A 36 -17.62 -11.56 13.36
N LEU A 37 -16.30 -11.39 13.45
CA LEU A 37 -15.66 -10.08 13.63
C LEU A 37 -15.91 -9.16 12.43
N GLU A 38 -15.79 -9.65 11.20
CA GLU A 38 -16.02 -8.86 9.98
C GLU A 38 -17.49 -8.41 9.87
N ARG A 39 -18.44 -9.33 10.09
CA ARG A 39 -19.88 -9.01 10.09
C ARG A 39 -20.24 -7.99 11.17
N ALA A 40 -19.69 -8.15 12.37
CA ALA A 40 -19.96 -7.25 13.48
C ALA A 40 -19.31 -5.88 13.30
N SER A 41 -18.11 -5.81 12.73
CA SER A 41 -17.43 -4.56 12.38
C SER A 41 -18.27 -3.75 11.38
N LYS A 42 -18.76 -4.40 10.31
CA LYS A 42 -19.67 -3.76 9.33
C LYS A 42 -20.94 -3.21 9.98
N ARG A 43 -21.53 -3.92 10.95
CA ARG A 43 -22.69 -3.44 11.70
C ARG A 43 -22.35 -2.24 12.59
N LEU A 44 -21.20 -2.24 13.27
CA LEU A 44 -20.77 -1.12 14.12
C LEU A 44 -20.56 0.17 13.31
N THR A 45 -20.05 0.08 12.09
CA THR A 45 -19.91 1.23 11.18
C THR A 45 -21.25 1.93 10.93
N LEU A 46 -22.37 1.21 10.95
CA LEU A 46 -23.72 1.77 10.80
C LEU A 46 -24.35 2.17 12.14
N VAL A 47 -24.18 1.35 13.18
CA VAL A 47 -24.83 1.55 14.49
C VAL A 47 -24.24 2.73 15.26
N VAL A 48 -22.92 2.95 15.21
CA VAL A 48 -22.27 4.04 15.95
C VAL A 48 -22.74 5.43 15.45
N PRO A 49 -22.75 5.73 14.14
CA PRO A 49 -23.32 6.99 13.65
C PRO A 49 -24.80 7.17 13.99
N LEU A 50 -25.59 6.09 13.90
CA LEU A 50 -27.02 6.14 14.22
C LEU A 50 -27.25 6.46 15.71
N ALA A 51 -26.48 5.85 16.61
CA ALA A 51 -26.54 6.13 18.04
C ALA A 51 -26.13 7.58 18.36
N LEU A 52 -25.06 8.08 17.72
CA LEU A 52 -24.64 9.47 17.84
C LEU A 52 -25.70 10.44 17.26
N ALA A 53 -26.42 10.10 16.20
CA ALA A 53 -27.52 10.93 15.71
C ALA A 53 -28.67 10.99 16.72
N LEU A 54 -29.03 9.85 17.31
CA LEU A 54 -30.09 9.79 18.34
C LEU A 54 -29.73 10.55 19.61
N ILE A 55 -28.49 10.41 20.11
CA ILE A 55 -28.01 11.19 21.26
C ILE A 55 -28.10 12.70 20.96
N PHE A 56 -27.77 13.12 19.74
CA PHE A 56 -27.81 14.53 19.36
C PHE A 56 -29.24 15.08 19.44
N ILE A 57 -30.20 14.33 18.89
CA ILE A 57 -31.62 14.68 18.90
C ILE A 57 -32.13 14.79 20.34
N LEU A 58 -31.79 13.83 21.21
CA LEU A 58 -32.21 13.83 22.61
C LEU A 58 -31.67 15.04 23.37
N VAL A 59 -30.38 15.38 23.19
CA VAL A 59 -29.78 16.57 23.82
C VAL A 59 -30.42 17.84 23.28
N PHE A 60 -30.66 17.93 21.98
CA PHE A 60 -31.33 19.07 21.36
C PHE A 60 -32.70 19.32 21.98
N PHE A 61 -33.51 18.27 22.20
CA PHE A 61 -34.79 18.42 22.88
C PHE A 61 -34.66 18.81 24.35
N ALA A 62 -33.63 18.34 25.05
CA ALA A 62 -33.40 18.66 26.46
C ALA A 62 -33.04 20.14 26.68
N VAL A 63 -32.12 20.71 25.88
CA VAL A 63 -31.68 22.11 26.04
C VAL A 63 -32.42 23.12 25.15
N LYS A 64 -33.13 22.65 24.11
CA LYS A 64 -33.86 23.47 23.12
C LYS A 64 -32.99 24.56 22.46
N SER A 65 -31.69 24.31 22.30
CA SER A 65 -30.72 25.26 21.75
C SER A 65 -29.60 24.54 21.01
N LEU A 66 -29.55 24.73 19.68
CA LEU A 66 -28.54 24.09 18.81
C LEU A 66 -27.10 24.45 19.23
N LYS A 67 -26.87 25.71 19.64
CA LYS A 67 -25.54 26.16 20.11
C LYS A 67 -25.11 25.41 21.38
N GLN A 68 -26.02 25.19 22.30
CA GLN A 68 -25.74 24.47 23.54
C GLN A 68 -25.61 22.96 23.31
N THR A 69 -26.40 22.38 22.40
CA THR A 69 -26.27 20.99 21.96
C THR A 69 -24.89 20.72 21.36
N LEU A 70 -24.43 21.56 20.43
CA LEU A 70 -23.10 21.44 19.81
C LEU A 70 -21.97 21.53 20.84
N MET A 71 -22.11 22.45 21.80
CA MET A 71 -21.13 22.60 22.87
C MET A 71 -21.05 21.37 23.78
N ILE A 72 -22.18 20.73 24.10
CA ILE A 72 -22.19 19.45 24.84
C ILE A 72 -21.56 18.34 23.98
N TYR A 73 -21.78 18.35 22.66
CA TYR A 73 -21.23 17.38 21.72
C TYR A 73 -19.69 17.38 21.63
N VAL A 74 -19.05 18.50 21.97
CA VAL A 74 -17.58 18.59 22.04
C VAL A 74 -16.99 17.60 23.08
N ALA A 75 -17.77 17.15 24.06
CA ALA A 75 -17.34 16.13 25.01
C ALA A 75 -17.09 14.75 24.38
N ILE A 76 -17.71 14.44 23.23
CA ILE A 76 -17.60 13.13 22.58
C ILE A 76 -16.18 12.84 22.07
N PRO A 77 -15.54 13.71 21.26
CA PRO A 77 -14.15 13.51 20.85
C PRO A 77 -13.18 13.40 22.05
N PHE A 78 -13.39 14.20 23.09
CA PHE A 78 -12.56 14.17 24.29
C PHE A 78 -12.68 12.85 25.05
N ALA A 79 -13.89 12.32 25.17
CA ALA A 79 -14.11 11.00 25.73
C ALA A 79 -13.46 9.90 24.87
N ALA A 80 -13.58 9.99 23.54
CA ALA A 80 -13.00 9.02 22.61
C ALA A 80 -11.48 8.90 22.79
N VAL A 81 -10.78 10.05 22.90
CA VAL A 81 -9.34 10.11 23.08
C VAL A 81 -8.91 9.32 24.33
N GLY A 82 -9.55 9.53 25.48
CA GLY A 82 -9.21 8.77 26.69
C GLY A 82 -9.54 7.29 26.61
N GLY A 83 -10.62 6.91 25.92
CA GLY A 83 -10.95 5.50 25.69
C GLY A 83 -9.92 4.79 24.82
N ILE A 84 -9.44 5.45 23.75
CA ILE A 84 -8.38 4.93 22.88
C ILE A 84 -7.07 4.79 23.65
N PHE A 85 -6.68 5.82 24.42
CA PHE A 85 -5.47 5.75 25.24
C PHE A 85 -5.54 4.62 26.27
N ALA A 86 -6.68 4.41 26.92
CA ALA A 86 -6.83 3.33 27.90
C ALA A 86 -6.74 1.93 27.28
N LEU A 87 -7.25 1.73 26.06
CA LEU A 87 -7.06 0.48 25.32
C LEU A 87 -5.59 0.27 24.96
N TYR A 88 -4.93 1.32 24.47
CA TYR A 88 -3.52 1.29 24.09
C TYR A 88 -2.61 0.95 25.27
N PHE A 89 -2.78 1.60 26.42
CA PHE A 89 -2.00 1.32 27.63
C PHE A 89 -2.22 -0.07 28.22
N ARG A 90 -3.32 -0.74 27.87
CA ARG A 90 -3.63 -2.10 28.33
C ARG A 90 -3.35 -3.17 27.27
N ASP A 91 -2.72 -2.79 26.15
CA ASP A 91 -2.46 -3.66 25.00
C ASP A 91 -3.71 -4.40 24.52
N MET A 92 -4.88 -3.76 24.63
CA MET A 92 -6.15 -4.34 24.20
C MET A 92 -6.51 -3.82 22.80
N PRO A 93 -6.65 -4.69 21.79
CA PRO A 93 -7.08 -4.27 20.46
C PRO A 93 -8.51 -3.75 20.49
N PHE A 94 -8.87 -2.96 19.48
CA PHE A 94 -10.25 -2.52 19.30
C PHE A 94 -11.13 -3.72 18.96
N SER A 95 -11.97 -4.13 19.91
CA SER A 95 -12.93 -5.22 19.75
C SER A 95 -14.36 -4.70 19.58
N ILE A 96 -15.29 -5.57 19.19
CA ILE A 96 -16.72 -5.23 19.09
C ILE A 96 -17.24 -4.68 20.43
N SER A 97 -16.83 -5.32 21.53
CA SER A 97 -17.21 -4.90 22.87
C SER A 97 -16.63 -3.55 23.25
N ALA A 98 -15.42 -3.23 22.79
CA ALA A 98 -14.86 -1.88 22.92
C ALA A 98 -15.70 -0.86 22.14
N GLY A 99 -16.13 -1.19 20.92
CA GLY A 99 -17.04 -0.38 20.11
C GLY A 99 -18.37 -0.08 20.81
N VAL A 100 -18.99 -1.08 21.43
CA VAL A 100 -20.19 -0.88 22.27
C VAL A 100 -19.87 -0.02 23.50
N GLY A 101 -18.69 -0.22 24.11
CA GLY A 101 -18.18 0.63 25.20
C GLY A 101 -18.08 2.10 24.82
N PHE A 102 -17.63 2.42 23.60
CA PHE A 102 -17.60 3.80 23.10
C PHE A 102 -19.00 4.41 22.98
N ILE A 103 -20.01 3.66 22.54
CA ILE A 103 -21.40 4.15 22.48
C ILE A 103 -21.90 4.52 23.88
N VAL A 104 -21.67 3.64 24.86
CA VAL A 104 -22.03 3.89 26.27
C VAL A 104 -21.30 5.13 26.80
N LEU A 105 -19.99 5.20 26.56
CA LEU A 105 -19.16 6.33 26.96
C LEU A 105 -19.66 7.65 26.37
N PHE A 106 -20.05 7.69 25.09
CA PHE A 106 -20.58 8.89 24.45
C PHE A 106 -21.87 9.35 25.11
N GLY A 107 -22.79 8.43 25.43
CA GLY A 107 -24.03 8.75 26.14
C GLY A 107 -23.77 9.36 27.53
N VAL A 108 -22.89 8.73 28.31
CA VAL A 108 -22.56 9.20 29.68
C VAL A 108 -21.80 10.54 29.65
N ALA A 109 -20.84 10.71 28.75
CA ALA A 109 -20.10 11.96 28.58
C ALA A 109 -21.04 13.13 28.25
N VAL A 110 -22.00 12.90 27.34
CA VAL A 110 -23.00 13.88 26.95
C VAL A 110 -23.97 14.20 28.09
N LEU A 111 -24.36 13.20 28.89
CA LEU A 111 -25.20 13.41 30.07
C LEU A 111 -24.53 14.35 31.09
N ASN A 112 -23.24 14.14 31.36
CA ASN A 112 -22.47 15.01 32.27
C ASN A 112 -22.42 16.46 31.75
N GLY A 113 -22.21 16.65 30.44
CA GLY A 113 -22.27 17.97 29.80
C GLY A 113 -23.66 18.60 29.88
N LEU A 114 -24.71 17.82 29.63
CA LEU A 114 -26.10 18.24 29.71
C LEU A 114 -26.49 18.73 31.10
N VAL A 115 -26.11 18.00 32.16
CA VAL A 115 -26.39 18.37 33.55
C VAL A 115 -25.72 19.69 33.91
N LEU A 116 -24.48 19.91 33.47
CA LEU A 116 -23.75 21.16 33.73
C LEU A 116 -24.40 22.36 33.04
N ILE A 117 -24.73 22.24 31.75
CA ILE A 117 -25.37 23.32 30.98
C ILE A 117 -26.79 23.60 31.47
N SER A 118 -27.56 22.57 31.80
CA SER A 118 -28.89 22.75 32.37
C SER A 118 -28.82 23.50 33.70
N GLY A 119 -27.81 23.20 34.53
CA GLY A 119 -27.52 23.93 35.76
C GLY A 119 -27.16 25.41 35.53
N PHE A 120 -26.40 25.73 34.48
CA PHE A 120 -26.13 27.13 34.11
C PHE A 120 -27.37 27.85 33.58
N ASN A 121 -28.19 27.17 32.76
CA ASN A 121 -29.43 27.71 32.22
C ASN A 121 -30.46 28.00 33.32
N GLU A 122 -30.56 27.14 34.33
CA GLU A 122 -31.41 27.35 35.50
C GLU A 122 -31.03 28.63 36.25
N MET A 123 -29.74 28.78 36.61
CA MET A 123 -29.23 29.98 37.28
C MET A 123 -29.35 31.25 36.42
N LYS A 124 -29.27 31.10 35.09
CA LYS A 124 -29.50 32.18 34.14
C LYS A 124 -30.98 32.62 34.14
N LYS A 125 -31.93 31.69 34.25
CA LYS A 125 -33.37 31.99 34.34
C LYS A 125 -33.74 32.71 35.62
N GLU A 126 -33.02 32.46 36.72
CA GLU A 126 -33.22 33.17 37.98
C GLU A 126 -32.86 34.67 37.91
N GLY A 127 -32.09 35.11 36.91
CA GLY A 127 -31.84 36.52 36.59
C GLY A 127 -30.96 37.29 37.59
N LYS A 128 -30.40 36.63 38.61
CA LYS A 128 -29.71 37.27 39.75
C LYS A 128 -28.20 37.47 39.59
N PHE A 129 -27.56 36.94 38.54
CA PHE A 129 -26.10 36.87 38.43
C PHE A 129 -25.58 37.18 37.02
N HIS A 130 -24.40 37.82 36.93
CA HIS A 130 -23.68 37.97 35.66
C HIS A 130 -23.14 36.62 35.17
N ILE A 131 -22.87 36.47 33.86
CA ILE A 131 -22.46 35.20 33.25
C ILE A 131 -21.24 34.55 33.92
N ASN A 132 -20.26 35.35 34.35
CA ASN A 132 -19.07 34.85 35.06
C ASN A 132 -19.43 34.28 36.45
N ASP A 133 -20.39 34.91 37.15
CA ASP A 133 -20.87 34.45 38.44
C ASP A 133 -21.74 33.20 38.32
N ILE A 134 -22.55 33.11 37.26
CA ILE A 134 -23.30 31.90 36.90
C ILE A 134 -22.35 30.73 36.67
N ILE A 135 -21.29 30.93 35.90
CA ILE A 135 -20.30 29.89 35.63
C ILE A 135 -19.56 29.51 36.91
N LYS A 136 -19.06 30.48 37.69
CA LYS A 136 -18.31 30.21 38.92
C LYS A 136 -19.16 29.46 39.95
N LYS A 137 -20.35 29.99 40.28
CA LYS A 137 -21.25 29.38 41.27
C LYS A 137 -21.88 28.09 40.75
N GLY A 138 -22.25 28.04 39.47
CA GLY A 138 -22.81 26.86 38.82
C GLY A 138 -21.82 25.70 38.75
N SER A 139 -20.55 25.98 38.41
CA SER A 139 -19.49 24.97 38.40
C SER A 139 -19.22 24.46 39.80
N ILE A 140 -19.14 25.33 40.82
CA ILE A 140 -18.98 24.91 42.22
C ILE A 140 -20.17 24.05 42.69
N ARG A 141 -21.41 24.39 42.27
CA ARG A 141 -22.61 23.62 42.62
C ARG A 141 -22.64 22.24 41.96
N ARG A 142 -22.08 22.10 40.75
CA ARG A 142 -22.17 20.89 39.93
C ARG A 142 -20.91 20.02 39.94
N ILE A 143 -19.75 20.52 40.42
CA ILE A 143 -18.50 19.76 40.46
C ILE A 143 -18.61 18.50 41.33
N ARG A 144 -19.22 18.61 42.53
CA ARG A 144 -19.38 17.46 43.44
C ARG A 144 -20.31 16.39 42.84
N PRO A 145 -21.52 16.71 42.34
CA PRO A 145 -22.36 15.73 41.66
C PRO A 145 -21.69 15.06 40.46
N ILE A 146 -20.99 15.82 39.60
CA ILE A 146 -20.35 15.27 38.40
C ILE A 146 -19.17 14.36 38.75
N LEU A 147 -18.37 14.72 39.76
CA LEU A 147 -17.30 13.86 40.23
C LEU A 147 -17.84 12.60 40.92
N LEU A 148 -18.94 12.70 41.66
CA LEU A 148 -19.59 11.54 42.27
C LEU A 148 -20.09 10.55 41.21
N THR A 149 -20.81 11.01 40.17
CA THR A 149 -21.27 10.13 39.09
C THR A 149 -20.12 9.49 38.33
N ALA A 150 -19.11 10.28 37.95
CA ALA A 150 -17.92 9.76 37.28
C ALA A 150 -17.17 8.74 38.15
N SER A 151 -17.05 8.98 39.46
CA SER A 151 -16.36 8.06 40.38
C SER A 151 -17.17 6.78 40.57
N THR A 152 -18.49 6.87 40.69
CA THR A 152 -19.39 5.71 40.76
C THR A 152 -19.30 4.86 39.50
N ASP A 153 -19.30 5.48 38.31
CA ASP A 153 -19.18 4.75 37.06
C ASP A 153 -17.80 4.09 36.94
N ILE A 154 -16.71 4.81 37.24
CA ILE A 154 -15.35 4.25 37.22
C ILE A 154 -15.24 3.05 38.17
N LEU A 155 -15.70 3.20 39.42
CA LEU A 155 -15.67 2.13 40.42
C LEU A 155 -16.60 0.97 40.06
N GLY A 156 -17.74 1.24 39.41
CA GLY A 156 -18.68 0.22 38.94
C GLY A 156 -18.13 -0.62 37.78
N PHE A 157 -17.39 0.02 36.87
CA PHE A 157 -16.72 -0.69 35.77
C PHE A 157 -15.37 -1.30 36.17
N LEU A 158 -14.80 -0.93 37.33
CA LEU A 158 -13.48 -1.39 37.74
C LEU A 158 -13.38 -2.93 37.89
N PRO A 159 -14.31 -3.64 38.57
CA PRO A 159 -14.27 -5.09 38.66
C PRO A 159 -14.36 -5.77 37.28
N MET A 160 -15.19 -5.21 36.40
CA MET A 160 -15.37 -5.69 35.02
C MET A 160 -14.09 -5.50 34.18
N ALA A 161 -13.36 -4.40 34.43
CA ALA A 161 -12.12 -4.10 33.75
C ALA A 161 -10.94 -5.00 34.16
N ILE A 162 -10.96 -5.56 35.38
CA ILE A 162 -9.86 -6.41 35.92
C ILE A 162 -10.21 -7.91 35.99
N SER A 163 -11.48 -8.28 35.87
CA SER A 163 -11.97 -9.66 35.99
C SER A 163 -11.21 -10.65 35.11
N THR A 164 -10.91 -11.85 35.61
CA THR A 164 -10.24 -12.96 34.88
C THR A 164 -11.15 -14.16 34.60
N SER A 165 -12.43 -14.05 34.96
CA SER A 165 -13.41 -15.11 34.80
C SER A 165 -13.75 -15.39 33.33
N ALA A 166 -14.33 -16.56 33.04
CA ALA A 166 -14.86 -16.89 31.73
C ALA A 166 -15.86 -15.81 31.26
N GLY A 167 -15.71 -15.33 30.02
CA GLY A 167 -16.49 -14.21 29.48
C GLY A 167 -15.89 -12.81 29.73
N ALA A 168 -14.84 -12.69 30.55
CA ALA A 168 -14.17 -11.41 30.80
C ALA A 168 -13.51 -10.82 29.53
N GLU A 169 -13.20 -11.64 28.53
CA GLU A 169 -12.66 -11.22 27.23
C GLU A 169 -13.55 -10.22 26.49
N VAL A 170 -14.88 -10.35 26.66
CA VAL A 170 -15.87 -9.42 26.09
C VAL A 170 -16.01 -8.20 26.99
N GLN A 171 -15.85 -8.36 28.31
CA GLN A 171 -16.17 -7.34 29.29
C GLN A 171 -15.03 -6.33 29.54
N ARG A 172 -13.77 -6.78 29.56
CA ARG A 172 -12.62 -5.93 29.85
C ARG A 172 -12.44 -4.78 28.85
N PRO A 173 -12.53 -4.98 27.53
CA PRO A 173 -12.34 -3.88 26.58
C PRO A 173 -13.46 -2.85 26.69
N LEU A 174 -14.70 -3.30 26.91
CA LEU A 174 -15.86 -2.44 27.13
C LEU A 174 -15.64 -1.55 28.36
N ALA A 175 -15.31 -2.15 29.50
CA ALA A 175 -15.11 -1.41 30.75
C ALA A 175 -13.89 -0.48 30.70
N THR A 176 -12.81 -0.91 30.04
CA THR A 176 -11.56 -0.11 29.90
C THR A 176 -11.80 1.18 29.14
N VAL A 177 -12.52 1.12 28.02
CA VAL A 177 -12.89 2.30 27.22
C VAL A 177 -13.69 3.28 28.04
N VAL A 178 -14.71 2.78 28.76
CA VAL A 178 -15.60 3.62 29.56
C VAL A 178 -14.82 4.30 30.68
N ILE A 179 -13.97 3.59 31.43
CA ILE A 179 -13.15 4.17 32.51
C ILE A 179 -12.21 5.26 31.97
N GLY A 180 -11.40 4.95 30.95
CA GLY A 180 -10.43 5.89 30.39
C GLY A 180 -11.08 7.12 29.77
N GLY A 181 -12.19 6.90 29.06
CA GLY A 181 -12.98 7.97 28.48
C GLY A 181 -13.66 8.84 29.53
N MET A 182 -14.16 8.28 30.62
CA MET A 182 -14.79 9.06 31.69
C MET A 182 -13.78 9.90 32.47
N LEU A 183 -12.59 9.36 32.76
CA LEU A 183 -11.53 10.12 33.44
C LEU A 183 -11.16 11.38 32.65
N THR A 184 -10.87 11.20 31.36
CA THR A 184 -10.49 12.30 30.47
C THR A 184 -11.66 13.25 30.19
N SER A 185 -12.83 12.72 29.87
CA SER A 185 -14.04 13.51 29.58
C SER A 185 -14.49 14.32 30.78
N THR A 186 -14.41 13.79 32.01
CA THR A 186 -14.84 14.51 33.21
C THR A 186 -13.93 15.71 33.50
N ILE A 187 -12.61 15.51 33.44
CA ILE A 187 -11.63 16.58 33.62
C ILE A 187 -11.82 17.66 32.55
N LEU A 188 -11.94 17.24 31.28
CA LEU A 188 -12.09 18.16 30.16
C LEU A 188 -13.46 18.86 30.18
N THR A 189 -14.55 18.21 30.55
CA THR A 189 -15.88 18.80 30.61
C THR A 189 -15.98 19.86 31.71
N LEU A 190 -15.37 19.63 32.88
CA LEU A 190 -15.36 20.61 33.97
C LEU A 190 -14.53 21.87 33.67
N ILE A 191 -13.63 21.82 32.69
CA ILE A 191 -12.78 22.95 32.29
C ILE A 191 -13.27 23.60 31.00
N VAL A 192 -13.41 22.80 29.94
CA VAL A 192 -13.72 23.26 28.59
C VAL A 192 -15.16 23.74 28.47
N LEU A 193 -16.12 23.03 29.07
CA LEU A 193 -17.54 23.37 28.92
C LEU A 193 -17.91 24.72 29.56
N PRO A 194 -17.44 25.07 30.77
CA PRO A 194 -17.59 26.42 31.33
C PRO A 194 -17.02 27.53 30.45
N VAL A 195 -15.84 27.29 29.85
CA VAL A 195 -15.18 28.25 28.97
C VAL A 195 -16.00 28.46 27.70
N LEU A 196 -16.46 27.37 27.06
CA LEU A 196 -17.31 27.45 25.88
C LEU A 196 -18.65 28.14 26.19
N TYR A 197 -19.26 27.86 27.35
CA TYR A 197 -20.51 28.50 27.76
C TYR A 197 -20.34 30.01 27.93
N LYS A 198 -19.21 30.46 28.50
CA LYS A 198 -18.87 31.89 28.59
C LYS A 198 -18.83 32.54 27.21
N PHE A 199 -18.14 31.92 26.25
CA PHE A 199 -17.99 32.49 24.92
C PHE A 199 -19.32 32.57 24.17
N VAL A 200 -20.16 31.52 24.26
CA VAL A 200 -21.45 31.47 23.56
C VAL A 200 -22.48 32.44 24.15
N GLU A 201 -22.47 32.62 25.48
CA GLU A 201 -23.52 33.40 26.17
C GLU A 201 -23.09 34.84 26.51
N SER A 202 -21.80 35.19 26.41
CA SER A 202 -21.29 36.56 26.61
C SER A 202 -21.59 37.50 25.43
N GLU A 203 -22.17 37.02 24.32
CA GLU A 203 -22.42 37.81 23.10
C GLU A 203 -23.54 38.85 23.21
N LYS A 204 -24.26 38.95 24.34
CA LYS A 204 -25.45 39.82 24.40
C LYS A 204 -25.18 41.33 24.64
N ASN A 205 -23.94 41.82 24.77
CA ASN A 205 -23.74 43.24 25.10
C ASN A 205 -22.48 43.99 24.60
N ARG A 206 -21.76 43.54 23.56
CA ARG A 206 -20.74 44.41 22.92
C ARG A 206 -20.71 44.24 21.40
N ARG A 207 -21.07 45.32 20.68
CA ARG A 207 -20.72 45.54 19.28
C ARG A 207 -19.20 45.64 19.18
N ILE A 208 -18.51 44.53 18.93
CA ILE A 208 -17.12 44.54 18.46
C ILE A 208 -17.10 43.77 17.14
N LYS A 209 -16.60 44.44 16.09
CA LYS A 209 -16.34 43.86 14.77
C LYS A 209 -15.13 42.92 14.88
N THR A 210 -15.36 41.62 15.03
CA THR A 210 -14.39 40.54 14.80
C THR A 210 -15.09 39.42 14.01
N PRO A 211 -14.37 38.62 13.20
CA PRO A 211 -14.99 37.72 12.23
C PRO A 211 -15.81 36.65 12.97
N LYS A 212 -16.96 36.31 12.38
CA LYS A 212 -18.01 35.46 12.95
C LYS A 212 -17.44 34.17 13.56
N LEU A 213 -17.38 34.07 14.89
CA LEU A 213 -16.94 32.86 15.61
C LEU A 213 -17.95 31.71 15.45
N SER A 214 -19.22 32.01 15.10
CA SER A 214 -20.15 30.99 14.60
C SER A 214 -19.60 30.26 13.38
N LEU A 215 -18.78 30.95 12.57
CA LEU A 215 -18.09 30.45 11.39
C LEU A 215 -16.85 29.63 11.76
N VAL A 216 -16.21 29.89 12.92
CA VAL A 216 -15.06 29.12 13.44
C VAL A 216 -15.50 27.85 14.18
N LEU A 217 -16.57 27.93 14.97
CA LEU A 217 -17.19 26.75 15.59
C LEU A 217 -17.90 25.88 14.54
N SER A 218 -18.55 26.48 13.54
CA SER A 218 -19.04 25.73 12.40
C SER A 218 -17.91 25.26 11.50
N SER A 219 -16.78 25.97 11.35
CA SER A 219 -15.64 25.46 10.58
C SER A 219 -14.90 24.37 11.31
N PHE A 220 -14.81 24.40 12.65
CA PHE A 220 -14.26 23.31 13.44
C PHE A 220 -15.20 22.11 13.43
N PHE A 221 -16.52 22.34 13.50
CA PHE A 221 -17.52 21.28 13.37
C PHE A 221 -17.64 20.76 11.93
N VAL A 222 -17.41 21.59 10.90
CA VAL A 222 -17.30 21.18 9.50
C VAL A 222 -15.98 20.48 9.25
N VAL A 223 -14.86 20.88 9.85
CA VAL A 223 -13.58 20.15 9.76
C VAL A 223 -13.67 18.82 10.51
N LEU A 224 -14.40 18.76 11.64
CA LEU A 224 -14.65 17.54 12.40
C LEU A 224 -15.69 16.64 11.70
N LEU A 225 -16.76 17.21 11.13
CA LEU A 225 -17.68 16.47 10.24
C LEU A 225 -16.96 16.05 8.97
N SER A 226 -16.04 16.84 8.42
CA SER A 226 -15.21 16.48 7.28
C SER A 226 -14.21 15.40 7.68
N PHE A 227 -13.74 15.33 8.91
CA PHE A 227 -12.98 14.16 9.39
C PHE A 227 -13.84 12.90 9.50
N ILE A 228 -15.15 13.04 9.77
CA ILE A 228 -16.10 11.91 9.88
C ILE A 228 -16.74 11.54 8.51
N PHE A 229 -16.92 12.52 7.61
CA PHE A 229 -17.50 12.36 6.27
C PHE A 229 -16.45 12.27 5.14
N SER A 230 -15.17 12.59 5.37
CA SER A 230 -14.08 12.26 4.42
C SER A 230 -13.76 10.76 4.38
N GLN A 231 -14.54 9.93 5.06
CA GLN A 231 -14.59 8.49 4.76
C GLN A 231 -15.76 8.10 3.87
N ASN A 232 -16.44 9.05 3.22
CA ASN A 232 -16.90 8.77 1.87
C ASN A 232 -15.66 8.74 0.98
N ILE A 233 -14.99 7.58 1.00
CA ILE A 233 -14.22 7.08 -0.12
C ILE A 233 -15.22 7.05 -1.28
N THR A 234 -15.40 8.18 -1.96
CA THR A 234 -15.72 8.13 -3.38
C THR A 234 -14.66 7.19 -3.93
N ALA A 235 -15.08 6.01 -4.40
CA ALA A 235 -14.20 5.03 -5.01
C ALA A 235 -13.34 5.77 -6.03
N GLN A 236 -12.12 6.13 -5.63
CA GLN A 236 -11.21 6.93 -6.45
C GLN A 236 -10.64 5.94 -7.45
N SER A 237 -11.35 5.79 -8.55
CA SER A 237 -10.92 4.92 -9.63
C SER A 237 -9.55 5.38 -10.13
N ILE A 238 -8.59 4.48 -10.18
CA ILE A 238 -7.19 4.84 -10.44
C ILE A 238 -6.90 4.78 -11.95
N PRO A 239 -6.49 5.90 -12.58
CA PRO A 239 -6.00 5.88 -13.96
C PRO A 239 -4.60 5.28 -14.06
N LEU A 240 -4.23 4.78 -15.24
CA LEU A 240 -2.93 4.12 -15.48
C LEU A 240 -1.72 4.96 -15.06
N SER A 241 -1.71 6.26 -15.39
CA SER A 241 -0.62 7.18 -15.06
C SER A 241 -0.35 7.26 -13.56
N LYS A 242 -1.42 7.39 -12.76
CA LYS A 242 -1.36 7.44 -11.30
C LYS A 242 -0.96 6.09 -10.70
N ALA A 243 -1.40 4.98 -11.29
CA ALA A 243 -0.96 3.64 -10.89
C ALA A 243 0.56 3.48 -11.07
N ILE A 244 1.09 3.94 -12.21
CA ILE A 244 2.53 3.91 -12.49
C ILE A 244 3.32 4.80 -11.51
N GLU A 245 2.88 6.04 -11.31
CA GLU A 245 3.53 6.98 -10.39
C GLU A 245 3.60 6.42 -8.96
N ARG A 246 2.46 5.91 -8.47
CA ARG A 246 2.38 5.29 -7.15
C ARG A 246 3.31 4.08 -7.02
N ALA A 247 3.33 3.21 -8.04
CA ALA A 247 4.22 2.06 -8.04
C ALA A 247 5.70 2.50 -8.04
N LYS A 248 6.07 3.55 -8.80
CA LYS A 248 7.43 4.07 -8.81
C LYS A 248 7.90 4.59 -7.45
N GLU A 249 7.01 5.23 -6.70
CA GLU A 249 7.31 5.79 -5.39
C GLU A 249 7.44 4.73 -4.29
N ASN A 250 6.60 3.69 -4.32
CA ASN A 250 6.40 2.82 -3.16
C ASN A 250 6.90 1.39 -3.36
N PHE A 251 7.09 0.94 -4.60
CA PHE A 251 7.41 -0.46 -4.87
C PHE A 251 8.85 -0.83 -4.42
N PRO A 252 9.04 -1.88 -3.61
CA PRO A 252 10.34 -2.22 -3.01
C PRO A 252 11.48 -2.42 -4.01
N ALA A 253 11.21 -2.91 -5.22
CA ALA A 253 12.26 -3.19 -6.20
C ALA A 253 13.07 -1.94 -6.60
N LEU A 254 12.41 -0.78 -6.71
CA LEU A 254 13.11 0.47 -7.00
C LEU A 254 13.94 0.97 -5.80
N LYS A 255 13.44 0.76 -4.58
CA LYS A 255 14.21 1.04 -3.37
C LYS A 255 15.46 0.16 -3.30
N LEU A 256 15.36 -1.13 -3.62
CA LEU A 256 16.50 -2.05 -3.71
C LEU A 256 17.51 -1.59 -4.76
N ALA A 257 17.05 -1.18 -5.95
CA ALA A 257 17.93 -0.67 -7.00
C ALA A 257 18.65 0.63 -6.59
N ASN A 258 17.96 1.54 -5.89
CA ASN A 258 18.57 2.75 -5.32
C ASN A 258 19.63 2.41 -4.26
N LEU A 259 19.34 1.45 -3.36
CA LEU A 259 20.30 0.99 -2.35
C LEU A 259 21.53 0.33 -2.97
N GLU A 260 21.39 -0.39 -4.09
CA GLU A 260 22.54 -0.92 -4.82
C GLU A 260 23.41 0.21 -5.39
N ILE A 261 22.81 1.29 -5.91
CA ILE A 261 23.58 2.48 -6.33
C ILE A 261 24.32 3.11 -5.14
N GLU A 262 23.65 3.26 -3.99
CA GLU A 262 24.27 3.79 -2.77
C GLU A 262 25.43 2.91 -2.28
N LYS A 263 25.27 1.58 -2.34
CA LYS A 263 26.35 0.62 -2.06
C LYS A 263 27.54 0.83 -2.99
N GLN A 264 27.31 1.01 -4.30
CA GLN A 264 28.41 1.29 -5.24
C GLN A 264 29.08 2.64 -4.94
N LYS A 265 28.31 3.68 -4.57
CA LYS A 265 28.86 4.97 -4.10
C LYS A 265 29.68 4.82 -2.82
N ALA A 266 29.26 3.97 -1.88
CA ALA A 266 30.01 3.71 -0.65
C ALA A 266 31.35 3.01 -0.96
N LEU A 267 31.35 2.08 -1.93
CA LEU A 267 32.57 1.40 -2.38
C LEU A 267 33.57 2.34 -3.05
N GLU A 268 33.16 3.49 -3.60
CA GLU A 268 34.09 4.51 -4.11
C GLU A 268 35.07 5.01 -3.04
N LYS A 269 34.69 4.98 -1.74
CA LYS A 269 35.59 5.34 -0.63
C LYS A 269 36.76 4.35 -0.47
N THR A 270 36.61 3.13 -0.96
CA THR A 270 37.68 2.11 -0.92
C THR A 270 38.76 2.34 -1.97
N LEU A 271 38.63 3.38 -2.81
CA LEU A 271 39.59 3.64 -3.89
C LEU A 271 41.03 3.72 -3.38
N TYR A 272 41.25 4.34 -2.23
CA TYR A 272 42.56 4.47 -1.60
C TYR A 272 42.78 3.31 -0.62
N GLU A 273 43.31 2.19 -1.12
CA GLU A 273 43.78 1.08 -0.29
C GLU A 273 45.21 1.38 0.18
N LEU A 274 45.31 2.03 1.34
CA LEU A 274 46.58 2.29 1.99
C LEU A 274 47.10 1.08 2.77
N GLY A 275 46.39 -0.05 2.77
CA GLY A 275 46.68 -1.20 3.64
C GLY A 275 46.22 -0.98 5.08
N ASN A 276 46.53 -1.93 5.96
CA ASN A 276 46.18 -1.82 7.39
C ASN A 276 47.36 -1.24 8.16
N THR A 277 47.12 -0.21 8.98
CA THR A 277 48.13 0.27 9.93
C THR A 277 48.27 -0.74 11.08
N SER A 278 49.41 -1.40 11.19
CA SER A 278 49.71 -2.29 12.32
C SER A 278 50.56 -1.56 13.36
N VAL A 279 50.03 -1.50 14.58
CA VAL A 279 50.77 -1.00 15.75
C VAL A 279 51.24 -2.21 16.56
N TYR A 280 52.53 -2.29 16.86
CA TYR A 280 53.09 -3.43 17.59
C TYR A 280 54.20 -3.00 18.56
N THR A 281 54.52 -3.90 19.49
CA THR A 281 55.68 -3.81 20.37
C THR A 281 56.36 -5.17 20.36
N GLY A 282 57.68 -5.19 20.53
CA GLY A 282 58.47 -6.41 20.47
C GLY A 282 59.74 -6.26 21.29
N ASN A 283 60.25 -7.39 21.77
CA ASN A 283 61.52 -7.44 22.47
C ASN A 283 62.35 -8.57 21.87
N GLU A 284 63.54 -8.23 21.38
CA GLU A 284 64.51 -9.19 20.87
C GLU A 284 65.63 -9.30 21.89
N GLU A 285 65.88 -10.51 22.39
CA GLU A 285 67.00 -10.79 23.29
C GLU A 285 68.23 -11.15 22.46
N LEU A 286 69.34 -10.47 22.73
CA LEU A 286 70.64 -10.81 22.16
C LEU A 286 71.39 -11.72 23.14
N GLY A 287 72.01 -12.79 22.63
CA GLY A 287 72.86 -13.67 23.46
C GLY A 287 74.04 -12.92 24.10
N ASN A 288 74.68 -13.54 25.09
CA ASN A 288 75.82 -13.00 25.85
C ASN A 288 75.54 -11.77 26.75
N ASN A 289 74.47 -11.78 27.56
CA ASN A 289 74.18 -10.73 28.56
C ASN A 289 74.04 -9.30 27.98
N SER A 290 73.82 -9.15 26.68
CA SER A 290 73.60 -7.85 26.06
C SER A 290 72.12 -7.47 26.18
N SER A 291 71.87 -6.22 26.51
CA SER A 291 70.52 -5.67 26.52
C SER A 291 70.06 -5.59 25.07
N GLY A 292 69.11 -6.44 24.67
CA GLY A 292 68.73 -6.57 23.27
C GLY A 292 67.96 -5.37 22.71
N VAL A 293 67.37 -5.52 21.52
CA VAL A 293 66.58 -4.45 20.89
C VAL A 293 65.13 -4.56 21.34
N ARG A 294 64.64 -3.53 22.02
CA ARG A 294 63.24 -3.44 22.44
C ARG A 294 62.50 -2.40 21.63
N THR A 295 61.60 -2.82 20.76
CA THR A 295 60.66 -1.92 20.07
C THR A 295 59.59 -1.47 21.05
N LEU A 296 59.69 -0.23 21.51
CA LEU A 296 58.70 0.40 22.38
C LEU A 296 57.37 0.55 21.64
N VAL A 297 57.42 1.12 20.44
CA VAL A 297 56.26 1.26 19.53
C VAL A 297 56.74 1.13 18.09
N GLY A 298 56.16 0.19 17.34
CA GLY A 298 56.29 0.03 15.90
C GLY A 298 54.99 0.35 15.19
N LEU A 299 55.08 1.01 14.04
CA LEU A 299 53.99 1.36 13.13
C LEU A 299 54.36 0.88 11.73
N ASP A 300 53.65 -0.12 11.20
CA ASP A 300 53.83 -0.54 9.81
C ASP A 300 52.56 -0.34 9.00
N GLN A 301 52.75 0.00 7.74
CA GLN A 301 51.72 0.20 6.73
C GLN A 301 52.10 -0.61 5.49
N PRO A 302 51.84 -1.93 5.48
CA PRO A 302 52.12 -2.79 4.34
C PRO A 302 51.07 -2.64 3.23
N ASP A 303 51.42 -3.09 2.02
CA ASP A 303 50.50 -3.30 0.89
C ASP A 303 49.82 -2.04 0.33
N ILE A 304 50.46 -0.87 0.39
CA ILE A 304 49.93 0.37 -0.20
C ILE A 304 49.86 0.23 -1.73
N ASN A 305 48.65 0.23 -2.28
CA ASN A 305 48.40 -0.02 -3.71
C ASN A 305 48.16 1.29 -4.49
N ILE A 306 49.24 2.02 -4.80
CA ILE A 306 49.15 3.29 -5.54
C ILE A 306 48.89 3.05 -7.04
N PHE A 307 49.55 2.05 -7.62
CA PHE A 307 49.48 1.80 -9.06
C PHE A 307 48.15 1.18 -9.51
N GLY A 308 47.43 0.51 -8.61
CA GLY A 308 46.10 -0.04 -8.86
C GLY A 308 44.95 0.97 -8.80
N ILE A 309 45.18 2.20 -8.33
CA ILE A 309 44.13 3.22 -8.12
C ILE A 309 43.36 3.51 -9.41
N LYS A 310 44.05 3.72 -10.55
CA LYS A 310 43.38 4.06 -11.81
C LYS A 310 42.50 2.91 -12.34
N PRO A 311 43.01 1.68 -12.50
CA PRO A 311 42.17 0.53 -12.87
C PRO A 311 41.02 0.27 -11.89
N LYS A 312 41.26 0.45 -10.58
CA LYS A 312 40.22 0.32 -9.56
C LYS A 312 39.12 1.38 -9.71
N ARG A 313 39.48 2.63 -10.01
CA ARG A 313 38.52 3.71 -10.31
C ARG A 313 37.67 3.37 -11.54
N GLU A 314 38.29 2.90 -12.62
CA GLU A 314 37.57 2.47 -13.84
C GLU A 314 36.56 1.35 -13.52
N LEU A 315 36.95 0.37 -12.70
CA LEU A 315 36.09 -0.72 -12.26
C LEU A 315 34.89 -0.21 -11.42
N LEU A 316 35.15 0.60 -10.39
CA LEU A 316 34.11 1.15 -9.52
C LEU A 316 33.12 2.03 -10.30
N ASN A 317 33.61 2.85 -11.23
CA ASN A 317 32.77 3.66 -12.12
C ASN A 317 31.89 2.78 -13.01
N SER A 318 32.45 1.73 -13.62
CA SER A 318 31.69 0.79 -14.47
C SER A 318 30.64 0.03 -13.66
N GLN A 319 30.95 -0.39 -12.43
CA GLN A 319 30.01 -1.06 -11.53
C GLN A 319 28.86 -0.14 -11.10
N LYS A 320 29.16 1.14 -10.83
CA LYS A 320 28.15 2.17 -10.56
C LYS A 320 27.25 2.42 -11.76
N GLN A 321 27.81 2.54 -12.97
CA GLN A 321 26.99 2.69 -14.19
C GLN A 321 26.12 1.45 -14.42
N ARG A 322 26.63 0.24 -14.16
CA ARG A 322 25.81 -0.97 -14.19
C ARG A 322 24.64 -0.90 -13.21
N ALA A 323 24.87 -0.42 -11.99
CA ALA A 323 23.81 -0.25 -11.00
C ALA A 323 22.76 0.79 -11.45
N ILE A 324 23.18 1.89 -12.08
CA ILE A 324 22.29 2.90 -12.68
C ILE A 324 21.44 2.29 -13.80
N ASN A 325 22.06 1.57 -14.74
CA ASN A 325 21.35 0.87 -15.81
C ASN A 325 20.41 -0.20 -15.24
N GLY A 326 20.80 -0.89 -14.16
CA GLY A 326 19.97 -1.85 -13.45
C GLY A 326 18.73 -1.22 -12.79
N ARG A 327 18.87 -0.01 -12.23
CA ARG A 327 17.72 0.79 -11.76
C ARG A 327 16.80 1.16 -12.92
N ASN A 328 17.34 1.65 -14.03
CA ASN A 328 16.54 2.01 -15.20
C ASN A 328 15.78 0.80 -15.78
N LEU A 329 16.44 -0.36 -15.87
CA LEU A 329 15.81 -1.63 -16.24
C LEU A 329 14.68 -2.03 -15.30
N THR A 330 14.90 -1.89 -13.99
CA THR A 330 13.89 -2.16 -12.97
C THR A 330 12.70 -1.21 -13.10
N GLU A 331 12.95 0.07 -13.34
CA GLU A 331 11.92 1.09 -13.55
C GLU A 331 11.06 0.78 -14.79
N LYS A 332 11.69 0.53 -15.94
CA LYS A 332 10.97 0.21 -17.17
C LYS A 332 10.21 -1.12 -17.10
N SER A 333 10.79 -2.13 -16.44
CA SER A 333 10.10 -3.41 -16.18
C SER A 333 8.88 -3.21 -15.28
N LEU A 334 9.01 -2.39 -14.23
CA LEU A 334 7.90 -2.08 -13.33
C LEU A 334 6.76 -1.36 -14.05
N ILE A 335 7.07 -0.37 -14.89
CA ILE A 335 6.06 0.36 -15.69
C ILE A 335 5.28 -0.63 -16.56
N ARG A 336 5.97 -1.53 -17.27
CA ARG A 336 5.35 -2.58 -18.09
C ARG A 336 4.43 -3.47 -17.27
N ASP A 337 4.92 -4.01 -16.15
CA ASP A 337 4.19 -4.98 -15.34
C ASP A 337 2.95 -4.35 -14.68
N VAL A 338 3.07 -3.11 -14.21
CA VAL A 338 1.93 -2.33 -13.67
C VAL A 338 0.91 -2.05 -14.76
N SER A 339 1.36 -1.68 -15.97
CA SER A 339 0.46 -1.42 -17.10
C SER A 339 -0.32 -2.67 -17.49
N ILE A 340 0.35 -3.82 -17.61
CA ILE A 340 -0.30 -5.11 -17.91
C ILE A 340 -1.29 -5.48 -16.79
N ALA A 341 -0.90 -5.33 -15.52
CA ALA A 341 -1.80 -5.60 -14.40
C ALA A 341 -3.05 -4.71 -14.41
N TRP A 342 -2.87 -3.43 -14.75
CA TRP A 342 -3.96 -2.46 -14.86
C TRP A 342 -4.88 -2.78 -16.03
N TYR A 343 -4.36 -3.07 -17.22
CA TYR A 343 -5.19 -3.47 -18.37
C TYR A 343 -6.01 -4.73 -18.09
N ASN A 344 -5.41 -5.74 -17.42
CA ASN A 344 -6.15 -6.93 -17.02
C ASN A 344 -7.30 -6.62 -16.04
N ALA A 345 -7.10 -5.67 -15.12
CA ALA A 345 -8.14 -5.24 -14.20
C ALA A 345 -9.27 -4.50 -14.94
N VAL A 346 -8.95 -3.66 -15.93
CA VAL A 346 -9.97 -2.97 -16.73
C VAL A 346 -10.73 -3.95 -17.61
N TYR A 347 -10.04 -4.89 -18.26
CA TYR A 347 -10.68 -5.97 -19.02
C TYR A 347 -11.66 -6.77 -18.15
N ALA A 348 -11.24 -7.17 -16.94
CA ALA A 348 -12.11 -7.90 -16.01
C ALA A 348 -13.31 -7.05 -15.57
N LYS A 349 -13.15 -5.72 -15.46
CA LYS A 349 -14.26 -4.78 -15.22
C LYS A 349 -15.23 -4.73 -16.39
N LYS A 350 -14.74 -4.61 -17.63
CA LYS A 350 -15.57 -4.61 -18.85
C LYS A 350 -16.33 -5.93 -19.01
N GLN A 351 -15.70 -7.07 -18.69
CA GLN A 351 -16.36 -8.38 -18.66
C GLN A 351 -17.45 -8.46 -17.60
N LEU A 352 -17.20 -7.96 -16.38
CA LEU A 352 -18.22 -7.90 -15.33
C LEU A 352 -19.43 -7.06 -15.78
N GLN A 353 -19.19 -5.88 -16.36
CA GLN A 353 -20.24 -5.00 -16.88
C GLN A 353 -21.07 -5.67 -17.98
N LEU A 354 -20.42 -6.39 -18.91
CA LEU A 354 -21.11 -7.17 -19.93
C LEU A 354 -22.06 -8.22 -19.30
N PHE A 355 -21.61 -8.96 -18.28
CA PHE A 355 -22.46 -9.94 -17.61
C PHE A 355 -23.60 -9.29 -16.81
N GLU A 356 -23.37 -8.10 -16.22
CA GLU A 356 -24.43 -7.32 -15.54
C GLU A 356 -25.49 -6.81 -16.53
N GLU A 357 -25.10 -6.38 -17.73
CA GLU A 357 -26.04 -6.02 -18.80
C GLU A 357 -26.90 -7.21 -19.24
N LEU A 358 -26.27 -8.37 -19.39
CA LEU A 358 -26.94 -9.61 -19.79
C LEU A 358 -27.91 -10.14 -18.73
N ASP A 359 -27.70 -9.83 -17.45
CA ASP A 359 -28.56 -10.27 -16.35
C ASP A 359 -30.00 -9.81 -16.57
N THR A 360 -30.16 -8.55 -17.00
CA THR A 360 -31.47 -7.98 -17.31
C THR A 360 -32.14 -8.74 -18.46
N ILE A 361 -31.41 -9.03 -19.54
CA ILE A 361 -31.94 -9.72 -20.73
C ILE A 361 -32.38 -11.15 -20.39
N TYR A 362 -31.53 -11.93 -19.72
CA TYR A 362 -31.86 -13.34 -19.40
C TYR A 362 -32.91 -13.46 -18.28
N ALA A 363 -32.95 -12.52 -17.33
CA ALA A 363 -34.00 -12.47 -16.32
C ALA A 363 -35.38 -12.19 -16.95
N ASP A 364 -35.45 -11.25 -17.90
CA ASP A 364 -36.68 -10.95 -18.63
C ASP A 364 -37.12 -12.11 -19.55
N PHE A 365 -36.15 -12.81 -20.16
CA PHE A 365 -36.41 -14.03 -20.92
C PHE A 365 -36.98 -15.16 -20.05
N GLU A 366 -36.38 -15.46 -18.89
CA GLU A 366 -36.91 -16.46 -17.95
C GLU A 366 -38.32 -16.09 -17.48
N ARG A 367 -38.54 -14.81 -17.13
CA ARG A 367 -39.84 -14.32 -16.68
C ARG A 367 -40.92 -14.48 -17.75
N SER A 368 -40.60 -14.10 -18.99
CA SER A 368 -41.50 -14.22 -20.13
C SER A 368 -41.84 -15.68 -20.44
N ALA A 369 -40.83 -16.55 -20.47
CA ALA A 369 -41.01 -17.99 -20.66
C ALA A 369 -41.84 -18.62 -19.54
N GLN A 370 -41.64 -18.20 -18.28
CA GLN A 370 -42.41 -18.68 -17.14
C GLN A 370 -43.89 -18.28 -17.24
N LEU A 371 -44.18 -17.05 -17.66
CA LEU A 371 -45.55 -16.58 -17.85
C LEU A 371 -46.25 -17.35 -18.96
N ARG A 372 -45.62 -17.49 -20.14
CA ARG A 372 -46.15 -18.26 -21.26
C ARG A 372 -46.44 -19.71 -20.91
N TYR A 373 -45.56 -20.35 -20.13
CA TYR A 373 -45.80 -21.71 -19.62
C TYR A 373 -47.00 -21.76 -18.66
N LYS A 374 -47.12 -20.81 -17.72
CA LYS A 374 -48.24 -20.75 -16.76
C LYS A 374 -49.59 -20.49 -17.44
N THR A 375 -49.59 -19.76 -18.55
CA THR A 375 -50.79 -19.52 -19.37
C THR A 375 -51.01 -20.58 -20.44
N GLU A 376 -50.27 -21.71 -20.39
CA GLU A 376 -50.35 -22.81 -21.35
C GLU A 376 -50.09 -22.39 -22.82
N ALA A 377 -49.45 -21.25 -23.02
CA ALA A 377 -49.13 -20.69 -24.33
C ALA A 377 -47.80 -21.23 -24.89
N SER A 378 -46.98 -21.89 -24.06
CA SER A 378 -45.72 -22.49 -24.49
C SER A 378 -45.33 -23.77 -23.74
N SER A 379 -44.30 -24.46 -24.25
CA SER A 379 -43.84 -25.73 -23.68
C SER A 379 -43.06 -25.56 -22.39
N ARG A 380 -43.07 -26.59 -21.52
CA ARG A 380 -42.21 -26.66 -20.33
C ARG A 380 -40.72 -26.57 -20.68
N ILE A 381 -40.33 -27.02 -21.88
CA ILE A 381 -38.93 -27.03 -22.32
C ILE A 381 -38.41 -25.60 -22.48
N GLU A 382 -39.20 -24.70 -23.06
CA GLU A 382 -38.84 -23.28 -23.20
C GLU A 382 -38.53 -22.64 -21.84
N PHE A 383 -39.42 -22.82 -20.86
CA PHE A 383 -39.19 -22.34 -19.49
C PHE A 383 -37.92 -22.94 -18.87
N LEU A 384 -37.71 -24.26 -19.00
CA LEU A 384 -36.52 -24.92 -18.45
C LEU A 384 -35.23 -24.44 -19.12
N SER A 385 -35.25 -24.21 -20.43
CA SER A 385 -34.11 -23.67 -21.19
C SER A 385 -33.80 -22.23 -20.79
N ALA A 386 -34.81 -21.37 -20.66
CA ALA A 386 -34.63 -19.99 -20.21
C ALA A 386 -34.08 -19.92 -18.78
N ALA A 387 -34.66 -20.71 -17.86
CA ALA A 387 -34.18 -20.80 -16.49
C ALA A 387 -32.76 -21.38 -16.39
N ALA A 388 -32.40 -22.35 -17.24
CA ALA A 388 -31.05 -22.89 -17.30
C ALA A 388 -30.03 -21.83 -17.76
N LYS A 389 -30.36 -21.07 -18.81
CA LYS A 389 -29.51 -20.01 -19.35
C LYS A 389 -29.31 -18.85 -18.37
N HIS A 390 -30.37 -18.40 -17.71
CA HIS A 390 -30.24 -17.37 -16.67
C HIS A 390 -29.38 -17.85 -15.49
N LYS A 391 -29.53 -19.10 -15.04
CA LYS A 391 -28.65 -19.67 -13.99
C LYS A 391 -27.19 -19.80 -14.42
N GLU A 392 -26.94 -20.18 -15.67
CA GLU A 392 -25.60 -20.21 -16.26
C GLU A 392 -24.97 -18.81 -16.26
N LEU A 393 -25.73 -17.80 -16.65
CA LEU A 393 -25.31 -16.40 -16.61
C LEU A 393 -24.96 -15.95 -15.18
N LEU A 394 -25.82 -16.21 -14.18
CA LEU A 394 -25.55 -15.86 -12.79
C LEU A 394 -24.26 -16.49 -12.25
N LEU A 395 -23.95 -17.72 -12.69
CA LEU A 395 -22.68 -18.38 -12.37
C LEU A 395 -21.50 -17.63 -13.02
N ASN A 396 -21.62 -17.23 -14.28
CA ASN A 396 -20.58 -16.49 -14.99
C ASN A 396 -20.39 -15.07 -14.44
N LEU A 397 -21.47 -14.37 -14.06
CA LEU A 397 -21.41 -13.07 -13.38
C LEU A 397 -20.66 -13.19 -12.05
N LYS A 398 -20.94 -14.25 -11.27
CA LYS A 398 -20.21 -14.53 -10.03
C LYS A 398 -18.72 -14.80 -10.28
N ARG A 399 -18.38 -15.50 -11.36
CA ARG A 399 -16.98 -15.72 -11.77
C ARG A 399 -16.31 -14.41 -12.15
N ALA A 400 -16.90 -13.64 -13.07
CA ALA A 400 -16.39 -12.35 -13.52
C ALA A 400 -16.17 -11.37 -12.34
N LYS A 401 -17.08 -11.36 -11.36
CA LYS A 401 -16.93 -10.55 -10.15
C LYS A 401 -15.72 -10.97 -9.31
N ASN A 402 -15.51 -12.27 -9.13
CA ASN A 402 -14.34 -12.79 -8.41
C ASN A 402 -13.05 -12.54 -9.19
N ASP A 403 -13.07 -12.68 -10.51
CA ASP A 403 -11.92 -12.44 -11.38
C ASP A 403 -11.54 -10.96 -11.39
N TYR A 404 -12.51 -10.05 -11.43
CA TYR A 404 -12.28 -8.62 -11.26
C TYR A 404 -11.63 -8.32 -9.90
N TYR A 405 -12.19 -8.85 -8.81
CA TYR A 405 -11.57 -8.66 -7.50
C TYR A 405 -10.14 -9.22 -7.43
N SER A 406 -9.89 -10.39 -8.03
CA SER A 406 -8.57 -11.03 -8.11
C SER A 406 -7.55 -10.16 -8.86
N THR A 407 -7.94 -9.60 -10.02
CA THR A 407 -7.08 -8.71 -10.80
C THR A 407 -6.78 -7.41 -10.06
N LEU A 408 -7.74 -6.85 -9.32
CA LEU A 408 -7.49 -5.68 -8.47
C LEU A 408 -6.51 -5.99 -7.32
N VAL A 409 -6.62 -7.15 -6.68
CA VAL A 409 -5.65 -7.59 -5.66
C VAL A 409 -4.26 -7.76 -6.27
N TYR A 410 -4.18 -8.35 -7.47
CA TYR A 410 -2.91 -8.49 -8.20
C TYR A 410 -2.29 -7.13 -8.55
N LEU A 411 -3.08 -6.16 -9.00
CA LEU A 411 -2.64 -4.79 -9.23
C LEU A 411 -2.18 -4.13 -7.91
N ASN A 412 -2.91 -4.33 -6.82
CA ASN A 412 -2.60 -3.74 -5.52
C ASN A 412 -1.26 -4.22 -4.95
N LYS A 413 -0.75 -5.39 -5.36
CA LYS A 413 0.62 -5.84 -5.08
C LYS A 413 1.67 -4.79 -5.43
N PHE A 414 1.45 -4.03 -6.52
CA PHE A 414 2.36 -2.99 -6.98
C PHE A 414 2.07 -1.63 -6.32
N LEU A 415 0.80 -1.32 -6.10
CA LEU A 415 0.35 -0.01 -5.60
C LEU A 415 0.47 0.15 -4.08
N LEU A 416 0.38 -0.97 -3.36
CA LEU A 416 0.47 -1.06 -1.90
C LEU A 416 -0.54 -0.14 -1.18
N TYR A 417 -1.77 -0.08 -1.69
CA TYR A 417 -2.85 0.60 -0.98
C TYR A 417 -3.34 -0.25 0.20
N PRO A 418 -3.75 0.38 1.32
CA PRO A 418 -4.37 -0.32 2.45
C PRO A 418 -5.67 -1.04 2.08
N GLU A 419 -6.39 -0.51 1.10
CA GLU A 419 -7.62 -1.08 0.55
C GLU A 419 -7.49 -1.22 -0.96
N VAL A 420 -8.19 -2.20 -1.51
CA VAL A 420 -8.19 -2.46 -2.96
C VAL A 420 -8.99 -1.35 -3.64
N MET A 421 -8.32 -0.64 -4.55
CA MET A 421 -8.90 0.49 -5.27
C MET A 421 -9.45 0.03 -6.62
N GLU A 422 -10.61 0.55 -7.02
CA GLU A 422 -11.17 0.27 -8.35
C GLU A 422 -10.38 0.95 -9.47
N VAL A 423 -10.50 0.43 -10.69
CA VAL A 423 -9.88 1.01 -11.90
C VAL A 423 -10.89 1.81 -12.72
N SER A 424 -10.44 2.89 -13.36
CA SER A 424 -11.24 3.65 -14.34
C SER A 424 -10.81 3.31 -15.75
N PRO A 425 -11.72 3.00 -16.69
CA PRO A 425 -11.38 2.86 -18.11
C PRO A 425 -11.13 4.20 -18.82
N GLU A 426 -11.19 5.35 -18.13
CA GLU A 426 -10.95 6.66 -18.74
C GLU A 426 -9.51 6.80 -19.26
N ASN A 427 -9.37 7.31 -20.50
CA ASN A 427 -8.12 7.65 -21.20
C ASN A 427 -7.23 6.46 -21.63
N GLU A 428 -7.83 5.29 -21.97
CA GLU A 428 -7.10 4.14 -22.54
C GLU A 428 -6.41 4.48 -23.88
N GLU A 429 -7.01 5.34 -24.70
CA GLU A 429 -6.60 5.65 -26.07
C GLU A 429 -5.40 6.60 -26.18
N GLU A 430 -5.10 7.41 -25.15
CA GLU A 430 -4.00 8.41 -25.21
C GLU A 430 -2.60 7.78 -25.18
N ASN A 431 -2.50 6.47 -24.91
CA ASN A 431 -1.25 5.78 -24.65
C ASN A 431 -0.90 4.69 -25.68
N LEU A 432 -1.29 4.84 -26.94
CA LEU A 432 -0.98 3.87 -27.99
C LEU A 432 0.49 3.96 -28.47
N PHE A 433 0.97 2.90 -29.12
CA PHE A 433 2.32 2.82 -29.65
C PHE A 433 2.37 3.37 -31.07
N ASP A 434 3.00 4.53 -31.24
CA ASP A 434 2.98 5.26 -32.53
C ASP A 434 4.18 5.05 -33.46
N SER A 435 5.22 4.29 -33.07
CA SER A 435 6.44 4.27 -33.90
C SER A 435 6.51 3.13 -34.92
N PHE A 436 6.70 3.54 -36.17
CA PHE A 436 7.19 2.69 -37.26
C PHE A 436 8.60 2.15 -36.98
N LEU A 437 8.88 0.99 -37.60
CA LEU A 437 10.15 0.27 -37.66
C LEU A 437 11.37 1.20 -37.75
N ASP A 438 12.09 1.37 -36.66
CA ASP A 438 13.47 1.82 -36.72
C ASP A 438 14.33 0.86 -35.90
N ASN A 439 15.22 0.12 -36.56
CA ASN A 439 16.09 -0.86 -35.89
C ASN A 439 16.99 -0.20 -34.84
N ASP A 440 17.27 1.09 -35.00
CA ASP A 440 18.07 1.88 -34.06
C ASP A 440 17.35 2.13 -32.72
N MET A 441 16.01 2.02 -32.68
CA MET A 441 15.27 2.14 -31.41
C MET A 441 15.55 0.99 -30.45
N LEU A 442 15.96 -0.18 -30.94
CA LEU A 442 16.27 -1.33 -30.10
C LEU A 442 17.56 -1.12 -29.29
N LEU A 443 18.48 -0.25 -29.74
CA LEU A 443 19.70 0.08 -29.01
C LEU A 443 19.39 0.81 -27.69
N ASN A 444 18.23 1.48 -27.59
CA ASN A 444 17.80 2.15 -26.37
C ASN A 444 17.11 1.21 -25.37
N ASN A 445 17.02 -0.09 -25.67
CA ASN A 445 16.41 -1.05 -24.77
C ASN A 445 17.16 -1.10 -23.41
N PRO A 446 16.45 -0.99 -22.28
CA PRO A 446 17.08 -0.90 -20.96
C PRO A 446 17.82 -2.20 -20.57
N GLU A 447 17.38 -3.35 -21.07
CA GLU A 447 17.99 -4.65 -20.81
C GLU A 447 19.28 -4.81 -21.61
N LEU A 448 19.29 -4.42 -22.90
CA LEU A 448 20.52 -4.38 -23.70
C LEU A 448 21.56 -3.42 -23.11
N ASN A 449 21.14 -2.25 -22.64
CA ASN A 449 22.03 -1.29 -21.96
C ASN A 449 22.64 -1.87 -20.67
N TYR A 450 21.91 -2.70 -19.93
CA TYR A 450 22.44 -3.38 -18.75
C TYR A 450 23.47 -4.47 -19.12
N PHE A 451 23.17 -5.31 -20.11
CA PHE A 451 24.07 -6.37 -20.56
C PHE A 451 25.32 -5.82 -21.26
N TYR A 452 25.20 -4.74 -22.02
CA TYR A 452 26.34 -4.04 -22.60
C TYR A 452 27.28 -3.53 -21.51
N GLN A 453 26.73 -2.90 -20.46
CA GLN A 453 27.53 -2.41 -19.34
C GLN A 453 28.24 -3.53 -18.55
N ASN A 454 27.74 -4.77 -18.58
CA ASN A 454 28.45 -5.93 -18.01
C ASN A 454 29.77 -6.23 -18.72
N ILE A 455 29.85 -5.99 -20.03
CA ILE A 455 31.09 -6.15 -20.80
C ILE A 455 32.16 -5.17 -20.29
N ASP A 456 31.77 -3.90 -20.06
CA ASP A 456 32.69 -2.89 -19.55
C ASP A 456 33.10 -3.13 -18.10
N VAL A 457 32.20 -3.67 -17.26
CA VAL A 457 32.55 -4.14 -15.91
C VAL A 457 33.56 -5.28 -15.97
N ALA A 458 33.33 -6.30 -16.82
CA ALA A 458 34.26 -7.41 -16.98
C ALA A 458 35.64 -6.95 -17.50
N ARG A 459 35.65 -6.04 -18.48
CA ARG A 459 36.88 -5.44 -19.04
C ARG A 459 37.65 -4.63 -17.98
N SER A 460 36.95 -3.82 -17.20
CA SER A 460 37.57 -3.02 -16.13
C SER A 460 38.06 -3.89 -14.98
N LYS A 461 37.35 -4.99 -14.66
CA LYS A 461 37.77 -5.98 -13.67
C LYS A 461 39.05 -6.69 -14.11
N TRP A 462 39.14 -7.09 -15.37
CA TRP A 462 40.37 -7.66 -15.93
C TRP A 462 41.56 -6.69 -15.86
N LYS A 463 41.36 -5.41 -16.19
CA LYS A 463 42.40 -4.38 -16.03
C LYS A 463 42.85 -4.23 -14.57
N TYR A 464 41.90 -4.26 -13.63
CA TYR A 464 42.20 -4.20 -12.19
C TYR A 464 42.98 -5.43 -11.73
N GLU A 465 42.57 -6.64 -12.11
CA GLU A 465 43.30 -7.86 -11.80
C GLU A 465 44.73 -7.88 -12.40
N LYS A 466 44.91 -7.29 -13.58
CA LYS A 466 46.23 -7.11 -14.17
C LYS A 466 47.11 -6.13 -13.37
N SER A 467 46.51 -5.14 -12.71
CA SER A 467 47.25 -4.20 -11.86
C SER A 467 47.85 -4.85 -10.61
N ASN A 468 47.32 -6.01 -10.17
CA ASN A 468 47.87 -6.76 -9.04
C ASN A 468 49.24 -7.41 -9.33
N PHE A 469 49.73 -7.37 -10.58
CA PHE A 469 51.12 -7.71 -10.91
C PHE A 469 52.10 -6.56 -10.64
N LEU A 470 51.61 -5.34 -10.43
CA LEU A 470 52.44 -4.18 -10.14
C LEU A 470 52.93 -4.23 -8.69
N PRO A 471 54.11 -3.65 -8.40
CA PRO A 471 54.63 -3.61 -7.05
C PRO A 471 53.74 -2.81 -6.10
N LYS A 472 53.76 -3.16 -4.82
CA LYS A 472 53.13 -2.38 -3.74
C LYS A 472 54.18 -1.72 -2.87
N LEU A 473 53.80 -0.67 -2.15
CA LEU A 473 54.71 0.03 -1.24
C LEU A 473 54.42 -0.34 0.21
N ASN A 474 55.47 -0.39 1.03
CA ASN A 474 55.37 -0.57 2.47
C ASN A 474 56.10 0.59 3.15
N LEU A 475 55.55 1.09 4.24
CA LEU A 475 56.17 2.10 5.09
C LEU A 475 56.16 1.61 6.54
N GLY A 476 57.27 1.76 7.24
CA GLY A 476 57.40 1.38 8.65
C GLY A 476 58.15 2.43 9.45
N TYR A 477 57.77 2.57 10.73
CA TYR A 477 58.41 3.46 11.69
C TYR A 477 58.50 2.77 13.05
N LYS A 478 59.66 2.83 13.68
CA LYS A 478 59.93 2.17 14.95
C LYS A 478 60.61 3.10 15.93
N TRP A 479 60.08 3.16 17.14
CA TRP A 479 60.72 3.74 18.30
C TRP A 479 61.21 2.61 19.19
N GLN A 480 62.53 2.53 19.38
CA GLN A 480 63.18 1.39 20.01
C GLN A 480 64.23 1.82 21.05
N SER A 481 64.43 0.96 22.03
CA SER A 481 65.54 0.99 22.97
C SER A 481 66.60 -0.02 22.49
N ILE A 482 67.84 0.44 22.36
CA ILE A 482 68.98 -0.41 22.00
C ILE A 482 69.93 -0.38 23.18
N GLU A 483 70.31 -1.56 23.69
CA GLU A 483 71.24 -1.69 24.81
C GLU A 483 70.82 -0.92 26.07
N GLY A 484 69.51 -0.82 26.32
CA GLY A 484 68.96 -0.12 27.50
C GLY A 484 68.85 1.39 27.35
N SER A 485 69.30 1.98 26.24
CA SER A 485 69.12 3.41 25.93
C SER A 485 67.87 3.65 25.07
N ALA A 486 66.87 4.32 25.65
CA ALA A 486 65.54 4.52 25.07
C ALA A 486 65.43 5.77 24.18
N SER A 487 66.20 5.86 23.09
CA SER A 487 66.20 7.08 22.23
C SER A 487 66.40 6.84 20.73
N TYR A 488 66.17 5.62 20.23
CA TYR A 488 66.42 5.32 18.82
C TYR A 488 65.12 5.31 18.00
N HIS A 489 65.16 6.01 16.88
CA HIS A 489 64.10 6.02 15.87
C HIS A 489 64.62 5.35 14.60
N GLY A 490 63.81 4.49 14.00
CA GLY A 490 64.07 3.86 12.72
C GLY A 490 62.88 4.05 11.79
N TRP A 491 63.14 4.16 10.49
CA TRP A 491 62.12 4.17 9.45
C TRP A 491 62.53 3.19 8.36
N GLU A 492 61.54 2.59 7.71
CA GLU A 492 61.73 1.69 6.59
C GLU A 492 60.73 2.01 5.48
N ALA A 493 61.21 1.91 4.24
CA ALA A 493 60.39 2.02 3.05
C ALA A 493 60.76 0.85 2.14
N GLY A 494 59.75 0.05 1.80
CA GLY A 494 59.92 -1.19 1.02
C GLY A 494 59.03 -1.22 -0.20
N ILE A 495 59.44 -2.00 -1.20
CA ILE A 495 58.62 -2.30 -2.37
C ILE A 495 58.40 -3.81 -2.43
N SER A 496 57.14 -4.23 -2.37
CA SER A 496 56.74 -5.63 -2.46
C SER A 496 56.45 -6.02 -3.91
N PHE A 497 57.16 -7.01 -4.44
CA PHE A 497 56.89 -7.60 -5.75
C PHE A 497 56.18 -8.96 -5.61
N PRO A 498 55.05 -9.19 -6.29
CA PRO A 498 54.38 -10.48 -6.27
C PRO A 498 55.13 -11.50 -7.16
N LEU A 499 56.15 -12.17 -6.61
CA LEU A 499 56.99 -13.15 -7.31
C LEU A 499 56.27 -14.47 -7.68
N PRO A 500 55.38 -15.08 -6.85
CA PRO A 500 54.62 -16.25 -7.27
C PRO A 500 53.43 -15.85 -8.15
N PHE A 501 53.68 -15.70 -9.45
CA PHE A 501 52.69 -15.23 -10.43
C PHE A 501 51.63 -16.27 -10.85
N LEU A 502 51.78 -17.55 -10.49
CA LEU A 502 50.87 -18.62 -10.93
C LEU A 502 49.42 -18.38 -10.50
N SER A 503 49.20 -18.02 -9.24
CA SER A 503 47.85 -17.72 -8.71
C SER A 503 47.26 -16.48 -9.39
N GLN A 504 48.04 -15.41 -9.51
CA GLN A 504 47.56 -14.16 -10.11
C GLN A 504 47.31 -14.30 -11.62
N LYS A 505 48.11 -15.11 -12.32
CA LYS A 505 47.90 -15.46 -13.74
C LYS A 505 46.59 -16.22 -13.93
N GLY A 506 46.27 -17.14 -13.02
CA GLY A 506 44.97 -17.83 -12.99
C GLY A 506 43.80 -16.87 -12.84
N LYS A 507 43.85 -15.96 -11.85
CA LYS A 507 42.80 -14.95 -11.61
C LYS A 507 42.61 -13.97 -12.79
N THR A 508 43.73 -13.55 -13.40
CA THR A 508 43.71 -12.67 -14.56
C THR A 508 43.11 -13.38 -15.77
N ARG A 509 43.47 -14.65 -16.01
CA ARG A 509 42.90 -15.44 -17.10
C ARG A 509 41.41 -15.71 -16.89
N ALA A 510 40.98 -15.99 -15.66
CA ALA A 510 39.56 -16.14 -15.33
C ALA A 510 38.79 -14.85 -15.65
N SER A 511 39.31 -13.68 -15.25
CA SER A 511 38.68 -12.39 -15.54
C SER A 511 38.69 -12.02 -17.02
N GLU A 512 39.63 -12.53 -17.82
CA GLU A 512 39.62 -12.39 -19.27
C GLU A 512 38.50 -13.24 -19.90
N ILE A 513 38.28 -14.46 -19.40
CA ILE A 513 37.17 -15.31 -19.82
C ILE A 513 35.82 -14.67 -19.48
N ASP A 514 35.69 -13.98 -18.34
CA ASP A 514 34.49 -13.21 -17.96
C ASP A 514 34.07 -12.20 -19.05
N ILE A 515 35.03 -11.62 -19.80
CA ILE A 515 34.72 -10.70 -20.91
C ILE A 515 34.01 -11.46 -22.05
N ASN A 516 34.51 -12.64 -22.40
CA ASN A 516 33.90 -13.47 -23.43
C ASN A 516 32.50 -13.96 -23.01
N ILE A 517 32.34 -14.32 -21.73
CA ILE A 517 31.02 -14.67 -21.17
C ILE A 517 30.05 -13.49 -21.31
N ALA A 518 30.46 -12.29 -20.89
CA ALA A 518 29.63 -11.09 -20.99
C ALA A 518 29.25 -10.75 -22.44
N ASN A 519 30.18 -10.89 -23.40
CA ASN A 519 29.91 -10.71 -24.82
C ASN A 519 28.88 -11.72 -25.36
N GLN A 520 28.99 -12.99 -25.00
CA GLN A 520 28.03 -14.01 -25.44
C GLN A 520 26.66 -13.80 -24.81
N GLN A 521 26.60 -13.40 -23.53
CA GLN A 521 25.35 -13.03 -22.86
C GLN A 521 24.66 -11.84 -23.53
N PHE A 522 25.43 -10.79 -23.88
CA PHE A 522 24.89 -9.64 -24.63
C PHE A 522 24.34 -10.07 -25.98
N LYS A 523 25.11 -10.83 -26.77
CA LYS A 523 24.68 -11.31 -28.09
C LYS A 523 23.44 -12.22 -28.02
N GLN A 524 23.37 -13.10 -27.03
CA GLN A 524 22.17 -13.90 -26.78
C GLN A 524 20.97 -12.99 -26.54
N LYS A 525 21.14 -11.97 -25.68
CA LYS A 525 20.03 -11.11 -25.29
C LYS A 525 19.56 -10.17 -26.41
N GLU A 526 20.50 -9.71 -27.24
CA GLU A 526 20.22 -8.99 -28.48
C GLU A 526 19.33 -9.81 -29.43
N LEU A 527 19.66 -11.09 -29.64
CA LEU A 527 18.87 -11.98 -30.50
C LEU A 527 17.47 -12.23 -29.93
N GLU A 528 17.36 -12.43 -28.61
CA GLU A 528 16.07 -12.61 -27.92
C GLU A 528 15.18 -11.38 -28.08
N ILE A 529 15.70 -10.18 -27.81
CA ILE A 529 14.95 -8.92 -27.88
C ILE A 529 14.54 -8.61 -29.32
N LYS A 530 15.43 -8.80 -30.29
CA LYS A 530 15.12 -8.61 -31.71
C LYS A 530 14.01 -9.56 -32.18
N THR A 531 14.06 -10.81 -31.73
CA THR A 531 13.04 -11.82 -32.06
C THR A 531 11.69 -11.46 -31.42
N MET A 532 11.69 -11.09 -30.13
CA MET A 532 10.48 -10.67 -29.41
C MET A 532 9.85 -9.45 -30.07
N TYR A 533 10.63 -8.40 -30.35
CA TYR A 533 10.11 -7.19 -31.01
C TYR A 533 9.46 -7.51 -32.35
N ASN A 534 10.14 -8.26 -33.22
CA ASN A 534 9.63 -8.62 -34.54
C ASN A 534 8.34 -9.47 -34.47
N ARG A 535 8.19 -10.29 -33.43
CA ARG A 535 6.97 -11.08 -33.20
C ARG A 535 5.83 -10.19 -32.71
N GLU A 536 6.06 -9.41 -31.65
CA GLU A 536 5.01 -8.61 -31.02
C GLU A 536 4.54 -7.46 -31.91
N ILE A 537 5.44 -6.83 -32.69
CA ILE A 537 5.05 -5.72 -33.58
C ILE A 537 4.12 -6.19 -34.71
N LYS A 538 4.36 -7.38 -35.27
CA LYS A 538 3.49 -7.97 -36.30
C LYS A 538 2.10 -8.27 -35.73
N ARG A 539 2.05 -8.89 -34.53
CA ARG A 539 0.79 -9.17 -33.83
C ARG A 539 0.04 -7.89 -33.50
N TYR A 540 0.73 -6.84 -33.08
CA TYR A 540 0.13 -5.54 -32.77
C TYR A 540 -0.60 -4.94 -33.96
N TYR A 541 0.03 -4.93 -35.15
CA TYR A 541 -0.64 -4.42 -36.36
C TYR A 541 -1.80 -5.31 -36.81
N THR A 542 -1.65 -6.63 -36.76
CA THR A 542 -2.77 -7.55 -37.07
C THR A 542 -3.96 -7.32 -36.14
N LEU A 543 -3.72 -7.17 -34.83
CA LEU A 543 -4.78 -6.90 -33.86
C LEU A 543 -5.40 -5.52 -34.05
N LYS A 544 -4.62 -4.51 -34.45
CA LYS A 544 -5.14 -3.18 -34.78
C LYS A 544 -6.18 -3.25 -35.91
N ASP A 545 -5.89 -4.01 -36.96
CA ASP A 545 -6.82 -4.19 -38.08
C ASP A 545 -8.06 -4.99 -37.65
N VAL A 546 -7.88 -6.02 -36.80
CA VAL A 546 -8.98 -6.79 -36.23
C VAL A 546 -9.89 -5.91 -35.37
N LEU A 547 -9.34 -5.08 -34.48
CA LEU A 547 -10.12 -4.20 -33.62
C LEU A 547 -10.91 -3.17 -34.42
N ASN A 548 -10.33 -2.60 -35.48
CA ASN A 548 -11.06 -1.70 -36.39
C ASN A 548 -12.30 -2.40 -36.99
N TYR A 549 -12.19 -3.66 -37.42
CA TYR A 549 -13.34 -4.43 -37.90
C TYR A 549 -14.40 -4.64 -36.82
N TYR A 550 -13.99 -4.98 -35.59
CA TYR A 550 -14.95 -5.18 -34.50
C TYR A 550 -15.68 -3.88 -34.13
N GLU A 551 -14.96 -2.76 -34.04
CA GLU A 551 -15.51 -1.46 -33.67
C GLU A 551 -16.44 -0.89 -34.75
N GLN A 552 -16.06 -1.00 -36.02
CA GLN A 552 -16.81 -0.40 -37.12
C GLN A 552 -17.95 -1.28 -37.64
N GLU A 553 -17.82 -2.60 -37.55
CA GLU A 553 -18.78 -3.54 -38.16
C GLU A 553 -19.38 -4.52 -37.14
N ALA A 554 -18.55 -5.34 -36.46
CA ALA A 554 -19.07 -6.49 -35.72
C ALA A 554 -19.86 -6.13 -34.45
N LEU A 555 -19.42 -5.13 -33.68
CA LEU A 555 -20.11 -4.69 -32.46
C LEU A 555 -21.47 -4.03 -32.76
N PRO A 556 -21.58 -3.07 -33.71
CA PRO A 556 -22.88 -2.55 -34.12
C PRO A 556 -23.85 -3.64 -34.59
N LEU A 557 -23.36 -4.62 -35.37
CA LEU A 557 -24.18 -5.75 -35.82
C LEU A 557 -24.65 -6.62 -34.66
N ALA A 558 -23.78 -6.91 -33.68
CA ALA A 558 -24.14 -7.70 -32.51
C ALA A 558 -25.18 -6.97 -31.63
N GLU A 559 -25.06 -5.65 -31.45
CA GLU A 559 -26.06 -4.86 -30.72
C GLU A 559 -27.42 -4.87 -31.42
N GLU A 560 -27.44 -4.65 -32.74
CA GLU A 560 -28.69 -4.71 -33.51
C GLU A 560 -29.29 -6.12 -33.52
N GLN A 561 -28.46 -7.17 -33.57
CA GLN A 561 -28.91 -8.56 -33.45
C GLN A 561 -29.58 -8.83 -32.10
N ILE A 562 -29.03 -8.31 -30.98
CA ILE A 562 -29.66 -8.43 -29.64
C ILE A 562 -31.00 -7.70 -29.60
N LYS A 563 -31.06 -6.46 -30.11
CA LYS A 563 -32.29 -5.67 -30.15
C LYS A 563 -33.38 -6.36 -30.99
N ALA A 564 -33.03 -6.80 -32.20
CA ALA A 564 -33.94 -7.51 -33.09
C ALA A 564 -34.42 -8.83 -32.48
N ALA A 565 -33.53 -9.66 -31.94
CA ALA A 565 -33.90 -10.92 -31.32
C ALA A 565 -34.86 -10.74 -30.13
N ASN A 566 -34.61 -9.74 -29.27
CA ASN A 566 -35.51 -9.39 -28.17
C ASN A 566 -36.90 -8.98 -28.68
N LEU A 567 -36.96 -8.10 -29.69
CA LEU A 567 -38.23 -7.65 -30.25
C LEU A 567 -39.02 -8.81 -30.89
N GLU A 568 -38.38 -9.58 -31.77
CA GLU A 568 -39.01 -10.68 -32.50
C GLU A 568 -39.50 -11.79 -31.55
N TYR A 569 -38.77 -12.07 -30.47
CA TYR A 569 -39.20 -13.03 -29.46
C TYR A 569 -40.41 -12.53 -28.67
N HIS A 570 -40.43 -11.25 -28.30
CA HIS A 570 -41.58 -10.63 -27.62
C HIS A 570 -42.84 -10.59 -28.49
N VAL A 571 -42.69 -10.33 -29.80
CA VAL A 571 -43.79 -10.36 -30.77
C VAL A 571 -44.23 -11.80 -31.08
N GLY A 572 -43.36 -12.79 -30.83
CA GLY A 572 -43.64 -14.21 -31.06
C GLY A 572 -43.34 -14.69 -32.48
N ASN A 573 -42.53 -13.93 -33.24
CA ASN A 573 -42.12 -14.27 -34.61
C ASN A 573 -41.00 -15.31 -34.65
N ILE A 574 -40.18 -15.40 -33.60
CA ILE A 574 -39.13 -16.41 -33.45
C ILE A 574 -39.37 -17.29 -32.23
N ASP A 575 -38.91 -18.53 -32.30
CA ASP A 575 -38.98 -19.46 -31.16
C ASP A 575 -37.84 -19.23 -30.15
N TYR A 576 -37.93 -19.89 -28.99
CA TYR A 576 -36.94 -19.74 -27.93
C TYR A 576 -35.54 -20.28 -28.29
N VAL A 577 -35.45 -21.22 -29.24
CA VAL A 577 -34.17 -21.78 -29.70
C VAL A 577 -33.47 -20.78 -30.59
N GLN A 578 -34.19 -20.20 -31.55
CA GLN A 578 -33.72 -19.12 -32.42
C GLN A 578 -33.32 -17.90 -31.60
N TYR A 579 -34.11 -17.54 -30.57
CA TYR A 579 -33.76 -16.46 -29.65
C TYR A 579 -32.41 -16.73 -28.95
N ILE A 580 -32.26 -17.89 -28.29
CA ILE A 580 -31.01 -18.25 -27.60
C ILE A 580 -29.83 -18.27 -28.57
N GLN A 581 -29.98 -18.81 -29.78
CA GLN A 581 -28.92 -18.87 -30.77
C GLN A 581 -28.43 -17.48 -31.20
N ASN A 582 -29.36 -16.55 -31.44
CA ASN A 582 -29.03 -15.18 -31.83
C ASN A 582 -28.37 -14.40 -30.69
N ILE A 583 -28.90 -14.52 -29.47
CA ILE A 583 -28.34 -13.87 -28.29
C ILE A 583 -26.95 -14.43 -27.97
N ASP A 584 -26.76 -15.75 -27.95
CA ASP A 584 -25.46 -16.39 -27.69
C ASP A 584 -24.42 -16.00 -28.76
N ALA A 585 -24.83 -15.86 -30.04
CA ALA A 585 -23.94 -15.41 -31.11
C ALA A 585 -23.48 -13.97 -30.91
N ALA A 586 -24.40 -13.04 -30.61
CA ALA A 586 -24.05 -11.65 -30.38
C ALA A 586 -23.20 -11.45 -29.11
N ILE A 587 -23.48 -12.19 -28.04
CA ILE A 587 -22.65 -12.18 -26.81
C ILE A 587 -21.24 -12.65 -27.11
N ARG A 588 -21.10 -13.73 -27.91
CA ARG A 588 -19.79 -14.25 -28.29
C ARG A 588 -18.95 -13.20 -29.02
N VAL A 589 -19.56 -12.44 -29.94
CA VAL A 589 -18.89 -11.33 -30.64
C VAL A 589 -18.39 -10.26 -29.65
N ARG A 590 -19.24 -9.84 -28.70
CA ARG A 590 -18.84 -8.87 -27.66
C ARG A 590 -17.72 -9.40 -26.77
N GLN A 591 -17.75 -10.68 -26.39
CA GLN A 591 -16.70 -11.32 -25.60
C GLN A 591 -15.38 -11.46 -26.38
N GLU A 592 -15.45 -11.85 -27.65
CA GLU A 592 -14.28 -11.95 -28.52
C GLU A 592 -13.62 -10.59 -28.73
N PHE A 593 -14.40 -9.53 -28.94
CA PHE A 593 -13.88 -8.16 -28.99
C PHE A 593 -13.05 -7.81 -27.75
N LEU A 594 -13.62 -7.99 -26.55
CA LEU A 594 -12.93 -7.68 -25.29
C LEU A 594 -11.62 -8.50 -25.15
N ASN A 595 -11.59 -9.75 -25.63
CA ASN A 595 -10.38 -10.58 -25.64
C ASN A 595 -9.30 -10.05 -26.60
N GLN A 596 -9.69 -9.57 -27.79
CA GLN A 596 -8.74 -8.96 -28.72
C GLN A 596 -8.23 -7.62 -28.19
N GLU A 597 -9.09 -6.84 -27.54
CA GLU A 597 -8.78 -5.53 -27.00
C GLU A 597 -7.71 -5.62 -25.89
N ILE A 598 -7.86 -6.56 -24.95
CA ILE A 598 -6.85 -6.77 -23.90
C ILE A 598 -5.51 -7.22 -24.47
N GLU A 599 -5.51 -8.11 -25.47
CA GLU A 599 -4.27 -8.57 -26.11
C GLU A 599 -3.54 -7.39 -26.75
N TYR A 600 -4.26 -6.53 -27.45
CA TYR A 600 -3.73 -5.32 -28.06
C TYR A 600 -3.06 -4.38 -27.04
N TYR A 601 -3.71 -4.10 -25.91
CA TYR A 601 -3.14 -3.23 -24.86
C TYR A 601 -1.94 -3.85 -24.14
N ILE A 602 -1.94 -5.17 -23.94
CA ILE A 602 -0.78 -5.89 -23.39
C ILE A 602 0.42 -5.78 -24.34
N LEU A 603 0.21 -5.98 -25.64
CA LEU A 603 1.26 -5.84 -26.64
C LEU A 603 1.81 -4.41 -26.70
N ASN A 604 0.94 -3.40 -26.60
CA ASN A 604 1.33 -2.01 -26.51
C ASN A 604 2.31 -1.76 -25.34
N ALA A 605 1.98 -2.26 -24.13
CA ALA A 605 2.88 -2.16 -22.98
C ALA A 605 4.23 -2.88 -23.19
N GLN A 606 4.19 -4.05 -23.83
CA GLN A 606 5.41 -4.82 -24.13
C GLN A 606 6.30 -4.12 -25.17
N LEU A 607 5.73 -3.55 -26.23
CA LEU A 607 6.47 -2.82 -27.25
C LEU A 607 7.11 -1.53 -26.70
N LYS A 608 6.42 -0.82 -25.81
CA LYS A 608 6.99 0.32 -25.08
C LYS A 608 8.23 -0.09 -24.28
N TYR A 609 8.14 -1.20 -23.53
CA TYR A 609 9.30 -1.75 -22.82
C TYR A 609 10.45 -2.14 -23.76
N LEU A 610 10.15 -2.84 -24.85
CA LEU A 610 11.17 -3.29 -25.81
C LEU A 610 11.89 -2.13 -26.50
N THR A 611 11.22 -1.00 -26.70
CA THR A 611 11.79 0.22 -27.29
C THR A 611 12.37 1.21 -26.27
N GLY A 612 12.31 0.86 -24.96
CA GLY A 612 12.81 1.71 -23.88
C GLY A 612 11.95 2.95 -23.57
N LYS A 613 10.72 3.02 -24.11
CA LYS A 613 9.77 4.11 -23.88
C LYS A 613 9.12 4.02 -22.50
#